data_AF-A0A3D5X8S7-F1
#
_entry.id   AF-A0A3D5X8S7-F1
#
_cell.length_a   1.000
_cell.length_b   1.000
_cell.length_c   1.000
_cell.angle_alpha   90.00
_cell.angle_beta   90.00
_cell.angle_gamma   90.00
#
_symmetry.space_group_name_H-M   'P 1'
#
loop_
_entity.id
_entity.type
_entity.pdbx_description
1 polymer ?
#
loop_
_entity_poly.entity_id
_entity_poly.type
_entity_poly.pdbx_seq_one_letter_code
_entity_poly.pdbx_strand_id
1 'polypeptide(L)'
;MGVTSSVFPIRTLKTCLGSICVHVSLKCSLEGSRMAREYYYLIAGLPDLFIDQDQKSFDLVKLKDEIKENIHPNDYKLVEQLFLEYDNENFQNFIFERTQEFNPLGKFPQDLYKEFEEHLEVFPKYIQKFYKSFKGKDENDDEELEENDLYHTDEIEKIPEVKFQEIFYEHVKLFENRFLKEWYSFLLLFNNTLSAINCRNDDSDITPQMVGKGEFVEALTRSQAADFGLKQEIDFLEPLLQITEQTDIIERERRLDMLKWDMADEITTFDYFNINKVLAFLVKAGIVYRWSKLDSKIGAEMFKKLVADIRKTYELPKEFEQ
;
A
#
# COMPACT_ATOMS: atom_id res chain seq x y z
N MET A 1 29.89 0.65 6.63
CA MET A 1 28.90 1.72 6.89
C MET A 1 27.72 1.41 6.01
N GLY A 2 26.80 0.62 6.56
CA GLY A 2 25.77 -0.10 5.80
C GLY A 2 24.47 0.69 5.75
N VAL A 3 23.90 0.80 4.55
CA VAL A 3 22.57 1.32 4.30
C VAL A 3 21.62 0.13 4.37
N THR A 4 20.75 0.11 5.37
CA THR A 4 19.70 -0.90 5.55
C THR A 4 18.51 -0.54 4.66
N SER A 5 18.41 -1.24 3.54
CA SER A 5 17.21 -1.34 2.71
C SER A 5 16.17 -2.16 3.48
N SER A 6 14.96 -1.62 3.66
CA SER A 6 13.81 -2.31 4.22
C SER A 6 13.23 -3.28 3.19
N VAL A 7 13.85 -4.45 3.07
CA VAL A 7 13.32 -5.62 2.36
C VAL A 7 13.42 -6.79 3.33
N PHE A 8 12.29 -7.37 3.72
CA PHE A 8 12.24 -8.57 4.57
C PHE A 8 12.98 -9.74 3.90
N PRO A 9 13.88 -10.46 4.59
CA PRO A 9 14.51 -11.69 4.08
C PRO A 9 13.77 -12.94 4.59
N ILE A 10 13.89 -14.11 3.90
CA ILE A 10 14.25 -15.45 4.47
C ILE A 10 13.73 -16.67 3.63
N ARG A 11 14.71 -17.38 3.03
CA ARG A 11 15.07 -18.84 3.01
C ARG A 11 14.08 -20.00 2.71
N THR A 12 14.35 -20.67 1.58
CA THR A 12 14.49 -22.11 1.23
C THR A 12 13.68 -23.20 1.99
N LEU A 13 12.77 -23.91 1.28
CA LEU A 13 12.82 -25.37 0.96
C LEU A 13 11.46 -26.01 0.53
N LYS A 14 11.42 -26.46 -0.73
CA LYS A 14 10.89 -27.73 -1.32
C LYS A 14 9.43 -28.27 -1.11
N THR A 15 8.79 -28.39 -2.28
CA THR A 15 8.08 -29.55 -2.91
C THR A 15 6.55 -29.70 -2.87
N CYS A 16 5.98 -29.61 -4.10
CA CYS A 16 4.83 -30.34 -4.69
C CYS A 16 3.41 -30.08 -4.13
N LEU A 17 2.30 -29.99 -4.88
CA LEU A 17 1.91 -29.71 -6.27
C LEU A 17 0.38 -29.98 -6.30
N GLY A 18 -0.49 -29.12 -6.85
CA GLY A 18 -1.93 -29.51 -6.97
C GLY A 18 -3.01 -28.46 -7.28
N SER A 19 -2.85 -27.72 -8.38
CA SER A 19 -3.87 -27.31 -9.39
C SER A 19 -5.31 -26.80 -9.05
N ILE A 20 -5.68 -25.70 -9.75
CA ILE A 20 -7.01 -25.24 -10.30
C ILE A 20 -7.81 -24.27 -9.38
N CYS A 21 -7.99 -22.95 -9.63
CA CYS A 21 -8.70 -22.13 -10.68
C CYS A 21 -10.20 -21.89 -10.38
N VAL A 22 -10.70 -20.62 -10.41
CA VAL A 22 -11.82 -20.06 -11.24
C VAL A 22 -12.42 -18.68 -10.77
N HIS A 23 -12.08 -17.62 -11.51
CA HIS A 23 -12.97 -16.53 -12.00
C HIS A 23 -13.63 -15.52 -11.02
N VAL A 24 -13.25 -14.25 -11.21
CA VAL A 24 -13.98 -13.06 -10.72
C VAL A 24 -15.02 -12.60 -11.75
N SER A 25 -16.26 -12.38 -11.31
CA SER A 25 -17.34 -11.78 -12.10
C SER A 25 -17.68 -10.38 -11.57
N LEU A 26 -17.56 -9.37 -12.43
CA LEU A 26 -18.01 -8.00 -12.18
C LEU A 26 -19.54 -7.95 -12.02
N LYS A 27 -20.03 -7.22 -11.00
CA LYS A 27 -21.31 -6.52 -11.07
C LYS A 27 -21.22 -5.13 -10.46
N CYS A 28 -21.49 -4.16 -11.32
CA CYS A 28 -21.71 -2.75 -11.04
C CYS A 28 -23.03 -2.57 -10.28
N SER A 29 -23.01 -1.86 -9.15
CA SER A 29 -24.22 -1.32 -8.52
C SER A 29 -24.02 0.16 -8.23
N LEU A 30 -24.93 0.96 -8.78
CA LEU A 30 -25.09 2.39 -8.59
C LEU A 30 -25.77 2.64 -7.22
N GLU A 31 -25.04 3.20 -6.26
CA GLU A 31 -25.59 3.72 -5.00
C GLU A 31 -25.20 5.20 -4.79
N GLY A 32 -26.23 6.02 -4.53
CA GLY A 32 -26.21 7.37 -3.95
C GLY A 32 -24.97 8.24 -4.15
N SER A 33 -24.92 9.00 -5.25
CA SER A 33 -23.87 10.00 -5.51
C SER A 33 -23.90 11.13 -4.48
N ARG A 34 -23.05 11.01 -3.44
CA ARG A 34 -22.57 12.15 -2.66
C ARG A 34 -21.83 13.04 -3.66
N MET A 35 -22.36 14.23 -3.98
CA MET A 35 -21.74 15.17 -4.93
C MET A 35 -20.24 15.25 -4.66
N ALA A 36 -19.43 14.77 -5.60
CA ALA A 36 -17.99 14.75 -5.47
C ALA A 36 -17.51 16.21 -5.35
N ARG A 37 -16.67 16.49 -4.34
CA ARG A 37 -16.05 17.80 -4.21
C ARG A 37 -14.92 17.91 -5.21
N GLU A 38 -14.88 19.05 -5.87
CA GLU A 38 -13.82 19.38 -6.81
C GLU A 38 -12.84 20.36 -6.16
N TYR A 39 -11.56 20.06 -6.29
CA TYR A 39 -10.39 20.68 -5.68
C TYR A 39 -9.55 21.41 -6.74
N TYR A 40 -10.22 22.17 -7.61
CA TYR A 40 -9.57 22.92 -8.70
C TYR A 40 -8.40 23.75 -8.19
N TYR A 41 -8.59 24.59 -7.17
CA TYR A 41 -7.54 25.48 -6.66
C TYR A 41 -6.35 24.73 -6.06
N LEU A 42 -6.60 23.65 -5.33
CA LEU A 42 -5.54 22.85 -4.76
C LEU A 42 -4.75 22.18 -5.87
N ILE A 43 -5.44 21.41 -6.73
CA ILE A 43 -4.80 20.68 -7.81
C ILE A 43 -4.10 21.64 -8.75
N ALA A 44 -4.66 22.84 -8.97
CA ALA A 44 -4.12 23.95 -9.75
C ALA A 44 -2.92 24.67 -9.11
N GLY A 45 -2.85 24.67 -7.77
CA GLY A 45 -1.79 25.29 -7.00
C GLY A 45 -0.67 24.33 -6.61
N LEU A 46 -0.86 23.00 -6.79
CA LEU A 46 0.15 22.00 -6.44
C LEU A 46 1.55 22.30 -7.03
N PRO A 47 1.72 22.69 -8.31
CA PRO A 47 3.03 23.06 -8.86
C PRO A 47 3.66 24.21 -8.10
N ASP A 48 2.87 25.20 -7.69
CA ASP A 48 3.36 26.40 -7.02
C ASP A 48 3.90 26.09 -5.61
N LEU A 49 3.33 25.10 -4.92
CA LEU A 49 3.87 24.54 -3.66
C LEU A 49 5.30 23.97 -3.84
N PHE A 50 5.66 23.63 -5.08
CA PHE A 50 6.97 23.05 -5.44
C PHE A 50 7.89 24.03 -6.18
N ILE A 51 7.43 25.25 -6.52
CA ILE A 51 8.18 26.24 -7.33
C ILE A 51 9.14 27.10 -6.49
N ASP A 52 9.13 27.01 -5.16
CA ASP A 52 10.24 27.47 -4.33
C ASP A 52 11.48 26.58 -4.57
N GLN A 53 12.12 26.80 -5.72
CA GLN A 53 13.27 26.09 -6.28
C GLN A 53 14.53 26.16 -5.39
N ASP A 54 14.49 26.92 -4.29
CA ASP A 54 15.54 26.97 -3.27
C ASP A 54 15.36 25.92 -2.16
N GLN A 55 14.23 25.19 -2.12
CA GLN A 55 14.11 24.01 -1.25
C GLN A 55 14.93 22.85 -1.82
N LYS A 56 16.09 22.59 -1.21
CA LYS A 56 17.00 21.47 -1.53
C LYS A 56 16.39 20.08 -1.28
N SER A 57 15.17 19.98 -0.77
CA SER A 57 14.55 18.72 -0.36
C SER A 57 13.03 18.78 -0.42
N PHE A 58 12.41 17.76 -1.02
CA PHE A 58 10.97 17.53 -0.99
C PHE A 58 10.51 17.16 0.43
N ASP A 59 9.53 17.88 0.97
CA ASP A 59 9.01 17.67 2.32
C ASP A 59 7.53 17.23 2.29
N LEU A 60 7.31 15.93 2.47
CA LEU A 60 5.97 15.34 2.46
C LEU A 60 5.15 15.71 3.70
N VAL A 61 5.79 16.07 4.82
CA VAL A 61 5.08 16.47 6.04
C VAL A 61 4.41 17.82 5.81
N LYS A 62 5.15 18.80 5.30
CA LYS A 62 4.59 20.11 4.92
C LYS A 62 3.46 19.97 3.90
N LEU A 63 3.66 19.13 2.88
CA LEU A 63 2.63 18.87 1.87
C LEU A 63 1.35 18.29 2.51
N LYS A 64 1.48 17.34 3.45
CA LYS A 64 0.33 16.78 4.18
C LYS A 64 -0.43 17.86 4.94
N ASP A 65 0.27 18.78 5.60
CA ASP A 65 -0.33 19.89 6.35
C ASP A 65 -1.03 20.89 5.42
N GLU A 66 -0.39 21.26 4.31
CA GLU A 66 -1.01 22.12 3.29
C GLU A 66 -2.28 21.48 2.71
N ILE A 67 -2.25 20.18 2.42
CA ILE A 67 -3.43 19.44 1.96
C ILE A 67 -4.54 19.49 3.00
N LYS A 68 -4.22 19.28 4.28
CA LYS A 68 -5.19 19.35 5.39
C LYS A 68 -5.91 20.69 5.48
N GLU A 69 -5.21 21.78 5.22
CA GLU A 69 -5.78 23.13 5.23
C GLU A 69 -6.65 23.44 4.01
N ASN A 70 -6.39 22.77 2.88
CA ASN A 70 -7.01 23.08 1.59
C ASN A 70 -8.10 22.08 1.15
N ILE A 71 -8.31 20.98 1.86
CA ILE A 71 -9.39 20.02 1.56
C ILE A 71 -10.47 19.95 2.64
N HIS A 72 -11.65 19.45 2.25
CA HIS A 72 -12.76 19.33 3.18
C HIS A 72 -12.43 18.28 4.27
N PRO A 73 -12.77 18.51 5.56
CA PRO A 73 -12.41 17.57 6.65
C PRO A 73 -12.85 16.12 6.45
N ASN A 74 -14.03 15.90 5.85
CA ASN A 74 -14.49 14.55 5.50
C ASN A 74 -13.62 13.85 4.45
N ASP A 75 -13.04 14.59 3.50
CA ASP A 75 -12.17 14.02 2.47
C ASP A 75 -10.75 13.87 3.00
N TYR A 76 -10.33 14.72 3.96
CA TYR A 76 -9.08 14.53 4.69
C TYR A 76 -9.03 13.20 5.47
N LYS A 77 -10.16 12.66 5.92
CA LYS A 77 -10.21 11.30 6.49
C LYS A 77 -9.74 10.24 5.49
N LEU A 78 -9.93 10.45 4.18
CA LEU A 78 -9.42 9.55 3.14
C LEU A 78 -7.90 9.66 3.00
N VAL A 79 -7.34 10.85 3.21
CA VAL A 79 -5.88 11.04 3.29
C VAL A 79 -5.32 10.33 4.53
N GLU A 80 -5.99 10.41 5.68
CA GLU A 80 -5.61 9.64 6.86
C GLU A 80 -5.65 8.13 6.58
N GLN A 81 -6.66 7.63 5.86
CA GLN A 81 -6.75 6.21 5.46
C GLN A 81 -5.63 5.79 4.50
N LEU A 82 -5.23 6.66 3.57
CA LEU A 82 -4.08 6.40 2.70
C LEU A 82 -2.80 6.27 3.53
N PHE A 83 -2.62 7.12 4.54
CA PHE A 83 -1.39 7.19 5.34
C PHE A 83 -1.33 6.18 6.50
N LEU A 84 -2.34 5.31 6.63
CA LEU A 84 -2.30 4.21 7.60
C LEU A 84 -1.11 3.28 7.39
N GLU A 85 -0.52 3.22 6.20
CA GLU A 85 0.72 2.47 5.96
C GLU A 85 1.88 2.92 6.87
N TYR A 86 1.98 4.21 7.17
CA TYR A 86 3.01 4.75 8.08
C TYR A 86 2.69 4.45 9.55
N ASP A 87 1.41 4.50 9.93
CA ASP A 87 0.98 4.07 11.27
C ASP A 87 1.20 2.57 11.48
N ASN A 88 0.95 1.75 10.45
CA ASN A 88 1.23 0.33 10.44
C ASN A 88 2.72 0.03 10.61
N GLU A 89 3.58 0.77 9.91
CA GLU A 89 5.03 0.66 10.03
C GLU A 89 5.49 1.02 11.46
N ASN A 90 5.03 2.16 11.97
CA ASN A 90 5.34 2.60 13.34
C ASN A 90 4.89 1.58 14.39
N PHE A 91 3.67 1.05 14.27
CA PHE A 91 3.15 0.04 15.17
C PHE A 91 3.93 -1.28 15.09
N GLN A 92 4.25 -1.77 13.89
CA GLN A 92 5.07 -2.96 13.72
C GLN A 92 6.48 -2.78 14.31
N ASN A 93 7.08 -1.61 14.10
CA ASN A 93 8.39 -1.29 14.67
C ASN A 93 8.34 -1.28 16.20
N PHE A 94 7.25 -0.77 16.78
CA PHE A 94 7.00 -0.81 18.22
C PHE A 94 6.80 -2.24 18.75
N ILE A 95 5.85 -3.00 18.18
CA ILE A 95 5.44 -4.31 18.73
C ILE A 95 6.49 -5.40 18.54
N PHE A 96 7.30 -5.30 17.49
CA PHE A 96 8.41 -6.23 17.20
C PHE A 96 9.77 -5.71 17.67
N GLU A 97 9.79 -4.63 18.46
CA GLU A 97 11.00 -4.06 19.08
C GLU A 97 12.12 -3.74 18.05
N ARG A 98 11.72 -3.21 16.88
CA ARG A 98 12.66 -2.84 15.80
C ARG A 98 13.24 -1.45 16.06
N THR A 99 14.50 -1.27 15.70
CA THR A 99 15.26 -0.02 15.94
C THR A 99 15.16 1.00 14.81
N GLN A 100 13.99 1.08 14.15
CA GLN A 100 13.75 2.03 13.06
C GLN A 100 13.33 3.40 13.59
N GLU A 101 13.62 4.45 12.81
CA GLU A 101 13.17 5.80 13.12
C GLU A 101 11.65 5.93 13.03
N PHE A 102 11.06 6.68 13.96
CA PHE A 102 9.62 6.94 13.96
C PHE A 102 9.22 7.79 12.76
N ASN A 103 8.19 7.37 12.02
CA ASN A 103 7.72 8.08 10.85
C ASN A 103 6.62 9.10 11.22
N PRO A 104 6.85 10.42 11.09
CA PRO A 104 5.88 11.45 11.48
C PRO A 104 4.70 11.58 10.51
N LEU A 105 4.70 10.86 9.39
CA LEU A 105 3.60 10.88 8.41
C LEU A 105 2.36 10.12 8.88
N GLY A 106 2.49 9.28 9.91
CA GLY A 106 1.36 8.64 10.56
C GLY A 106 0.38 9.64 11.19
N LYS A 107 -0.80 9.16 11.56
CA LYS A 107 -1.80 9.89 12.33
C LYS A 107 -1.46 9.92 13.82
N PHE A 108 -0.88 8.85 14.35
CA PHE A 108 -0.67 8.69 15.78
C PHE A 108 0.72 9.20 16.17
N PRO A 109 0.86 10.18 17.08
CA PRO A 109 2.16 10.70 17.48
C PRO A 109 2.96 9.70 18.32
N GLN A 110 4.29 9.84 18.32
CA GLN A 110 5.21 8.95 19.02
C GLN A 110 4.92 8.83 20.53
N ASP A 111 4.42 9.91 21.16
CA ASP A 111 4.10 9.92 22.59
C ASP A 111 3.04 8.88 22.98
N LEU A 112 2.09 8.56 22.08
CA LEU A 112 1.08 7.53 22.35
C LEU A 112 1.68 6.12 22.53
N TYR A 113 2.88 5.88 22.01
CA TYR A 113 3.56 4.59 22.12
C TYR A 113 4.31 4.41 23.45
N LYS A 114 4.57 5.50 24.20
CA LYS A 114 5.24 5.42 25.51
C LYS A 114 4.33 4.75 26.55
N GLU A 115 3.04 5.03 26.49
CA GLU A 115 1.98 4.49 27.36
C GLU A 115 0.94 3.75 26.49
N PHE A 116 1.43 2.87 25.61
CA PHE A 116 0.62 2.25 24.55
C PHE A 116 -0.63 1.54 25.07
N GLU A 117 -0.54 0.78 26.17
CA GLU A 117 -1.69 0.06 26.73
C GLU A 117 -2.79 1.00 27.24
N GLU A 118 -2.41 2.16 27.80
CA GLU A 118 -3.36 3.18 28.29
C GLU A 118 -4.03 3.93 27.13
N HIS A 119 -3.38 3.95 25.96
CA HIS A 119 -3.85 4.63 24.76
C HIS A 119 -4.41 3.68 23.69
N LEU A 120 -4.53 2.38 23.98
CA LEU A 120 -4.93 1.36 23.02
C LEU A 120 -6.26 1.70 22.30
N GLU A 121 -7.22 2.25 23.04
CA GLU A 121 -8.55 2.63 22.52
C GLU A 121 -8.51 3.75 21.47
N VAL A 122 -7.43 4.53 21.41
CA VAL A 122 -7.23 5.60 20.41
C VAL A 122 -6.84 5.01 19.05
N PHE A 123 -6.16 3.86 19.04
CA PHE A 123 -5.74 3.20 17.81
C PHE A 123 -6.92 2.54 17.08
N PRO A 124 -6.81 2.29 15.77
CA PRO A 124 -7.87 1.64 15.01
C PRO A 124 -8.13 0.22 15.53
N LYS A 125 -9.39 -0.24 15.45
CA LYS A 125 -9.83 -1.56 15.94
C LYS A 125 -8.95 -2.72 15.47
N TYR A 126 -8.40 -2.65 14.25
CA TYR A 126 -7.54 -3.70 13.70
C TYR A 126 -6.19 -3.80 14.44
N ILE A 127 -5.59 -2.67 14.85
CA ILE A 127 -4.39 -2.63 15.69
C ILE A 127 -4.71 -3.19 17.08
N GLN A 128 -5.83 -2.77 17.66
CA GLN A 128 -6.28 -3.26 18.96
C GLN A 128 -6.46 -4.79 18.96
N LYS A 129 -7.15 -5.32 17.94
CA LYS A 129 -7.36 -6.75 17.74
C LYS A 129 -6.05 -7.51 17.65
N PHE A 130 -5.12 -7.04 16.79
CA PHE A 130 -3.81 -7.69 16.68
C PHE A 130 -3.01 -7.62 17.98
N TYR A 131 -3.00 -6.48 18.67
CA TYR A 131 -2.27 -6.33 19.93
C TYR A 131 -2.76 -7.30 21.01
N LYS A 132 -4.07 -7.41 21.21
CA LYS A 132 -4.68 -8.33 22.18
C LYS A 132 -4.33 -9.79 21.85
N SER A 133 -4.49 -10.18 20.59
CA SER A 133 -4.13 -11.51 20.09
C SER A 133 -2.64 -11.81 20.27
N PHE A 134 -1.77 -10.86 19.90
CA PHE A 134 -0.31 -11.03 19.96
C PHE A 134 0.24 -11.13 21.40
N LYS A 135 -0.36 -10.39 22.35
CA LYS A 135 0.02 -10.46 23.77
C LYS A 135 -0.65 -11.60 24.55
N GLY A 136 -1.48 -12.42 23.89
CA GLY A 136 -2.24 -13.48 24.55
C GLY A 136 -3.28 -12.97 25.54
N LYS A 137 -3.75 -11.72 25.37
CA LYS A 137 -4.77 -11.06 26.19
C LYS A 137 -6.16 -11.16 25.55
N ASP A 138 -6.48 -12.27 24.89
CA ASP A 138 -7.86 -12.63 24.54
C ASP A 138 -8.59 -13.05 25.83
N GLU A 139 -8.80 -12.09 26.70
CA GLU A 139 -9.59 -12.21 27.90
C GLU A 139 -10.92 -11.51 27.62
N ASN A 140 -11.93 -12.31 27.25
CA ASN A 140 -13.36 -11.95 27.15
C ASN A 140 -13.78 -11.19 25.87
N ASP A 141 -14.15 -11.95 24.84
CA ASP A 141 -15.32 -11.65 24.00
C ASP A 141 -16.03 -12.99 23.73
N ASP A 142 -16.79 -13.45 24.72
CA ASP A 142 -17.83 -14.50 24.61
C ASP A 142 -19.05 -14.01 23.79
N GLU A 143 -18.86 -13.10 22.84
CA GLU A 143 -19.89 -12.66 21.90
C GLU A 143 -19.51 -13.12 20.49
N GLU A 144 -20.07 -14.28 20.13
CA GLU A 144 -20.20 -14.80 18.76
C GLU A 144 -18.88 -15.18 18.05
N LEU A 145 -18.08 -16.04 18.69
CA LEU A 145 -17.44 -17.11 17.93
C LEU A 145 -18.55 -18.06 17.48
N GLU A 146 -19.15 -17.82 16.31
CA GLU A 146 -19.95 -18.83 15.63
C GLU A 146 -19.19 -20.15 15.66
N GLU A 147 -19.83 -21.19 16.21
CA GLU A 147 -19.36 -22.57 16.35
C GLU A 147 -19.10 -23.25 14.98
N ASN A 148 -18.25 -22.68 14.13
CA ASN A 148 -17.79 -23.26 12.87
C ASN A 148 -16.30 -23.64 12.87
N ASP A 149 -15.53 -23.25 13.90
CA ASP A 149 -14.09 -23.55 14.00
C ASP A 149 -13.76 -24.81 14.82
N LEU A 150 -14.70 -25.74 14.92
CA LEU A 150 -14.48 -27.08 15.50
C LEU A 150 -13.72 -28.05 14.58
N TYR A 151 -13.19 -27.56 13.46
CA TYR A 151 -12.19 -28.25 12.66
C TYR A 151 -10.86 -27.53 12.82
N HIS A 152 -9.98 -28.09 13.66
CA HIS A 152 -8.54 -27.87 13.53
C HIS A 152 -8.11 -28.38 12.13
N THR A 153 -8.34 -27.58 11.10
CA THR A 153 -7.59 -27.68 9.86
C THR A 153 -6.16 -27.29 10.20
N ASP A 154 -5.18 -27.97 9.60
CA ASP A 154 -3.76 -27.66 9.65
C ASP A 154 -3.51 -26.21 9.17
N GLU A 155 -3.82 -25.22 10.01
CA GLU A 155 -3.57 -23.81 9.71
C GLU A 155 -2.08 -23.60 9.75
N ILE A 156 -1.51 -23.40 8.56
CA ILE A 156 -0.10 -23.08 8.36
C ILE A 156 0.27 -21.92 9.28
N GLU A 157 1.27 -22.12 10.13
CA GLU A 157 1.74 -21.10 11.06
C GLU A 157 2.35 -19.93 10.28
N LYS A 158 1.55 -18.89 10.05
CA LYS A 158 1.99 -17.64 9.43
C LYS A 158 2.78 -16.80 10.43
N ILE A 159 3.78 -16.08 9.92
CA ILE A 159 4.54 -15.11 10.72
C ILE A 159 3.63 -13.97 11.21
N PRO A 160 3.91 -13.37 12.39
CA PRO A 160 3.08 -12.32 12.97
C PRO A 160 2.82 -11.13 12.03
N GLU A 161 3.79 -10.76 11.19
CA GLU A 161 3.67 -9.69 10.20
C GLU A 161 2.58 -9.98 9.16
N VAL A 162 2.50 -11.22 8.69
CA VAL A 162 1.48 -11.63 7.72
C VAL A 162 0.10 -11.63 8.38
N LYS A 163 -0.01 -12.11 9.63
CA LYS A 163 -1.25 -12.05 10.41
C LYS A 163 -1.72 -10.61 10.63
N PHE A 164 -0.80 -9.69 10.95
CA PHE A 164 -1.11 -8.26 11.06
C PHE A 164 -1.65 -7.71 9.74
N GLN A 165 -0.99 -8.05 8.63
CA GLN A 165 -1.40 -7.60 7.31
C GLN A 165 -2.77 -8.13 6.90
N GLU A 166 -3.12 -9.38 7.26
CA GLU A 166 -4.46 -9.94 7.04
C GLU A 166 -5.52 -9.13 7.80
N ILE A 167 -5.30 -8.88 9.09
CA ILE A 167 -6.21 -8.08 9.92
C ILE A 167 -6.35 -6.64 9.37
N PHE A 168 -5.26 -6.05 8.86
CA PHE A 168 -5.30 -4.75 8.20
C PHE A 168 -6.12 -4.79 6.90
N TYR A 169 -5.96 -5.80 6.04
CA TYR A 169 -6.75 -5.88 4.82
C TYR A 169 -8.22 -6.21 5.06
N GLU A 170 -8.59 -6.86 6.17
CA GLU A 170 -9.99 -6.92 6.61
C GLU A 170 -10.53 -5.52 6.96
N HIS A 171 -9.71 -4.66 7.53
CA HIS A 171 -10.08 -3.25 7.76
C HIS A 171 -10.22 -2.46 6.46
N VAL A 172 -9.34 -2.68 5.48
CA VAL A 172 -9.40 -2.05 4.15
C VAL A 172 -10.72 -2.33 3.44
N LYS A 173 -11.32 -3.52 3.61
CA LYS A 173 -12.63 -3.85 3.02
C LYS A 173 -13.76 -2.90 3.47
N LEU A 174 -13.58 -2.22 4.60
CA LEU A 174 -14.53 -1.23 5.12
C LEU A 174 -14.39 0.14 4.45
N PHE A 175 -13.39 0.35 3.59
CA PHE A 175 -13.20 1.64 2.92
C PHE A 175 -14.27 1.86 1.85
N GLU A 176 -14.89 3.04 1.89
CA GLU A 176 -15.96 3.38 0.93
C GLU A 176 -15.40 3.98 -0.37
N ASN A 177 -14.28 4.70 -0.28
CA ASN A 177 -13.70 5.42 -1.42
C ASN A 177 -13.16 4.45 -2.48
N ARG A 178 -13.48 4.74 -3.76
CA ARG A 178 -13.07 3.92 -4.91
C ARG A 178 -11.55 3.80 -5.03
N PHE A 179 -10.84 4.92 -5.05
CA PHE A 179 -9.39 4.95 -5.22
C PHE A 179 -8.70 4.12 -4.14
N LEU A 180 -9.06 4.31 -2.87
CA LEU A 180 -8.44 3.56 -1.76
C LEU A 180 -8.68 2.05 -1.89
N LYS A 181 -9.90 1.62 -2.23
CA LYS A 181 -10.20 0.20 -2.43
C LYS A 181 -9.36 -0.41 -3.55
N GLU A 182 -9.33 0.24 -4.71
CA GLU A 182 -8.57 -0.24 -5.88
C GLU A 182 -7.06 -0.21 -5.59
N TRP A 183 -6.56 0.85 -4.97
CA TRP A 183 -5.17 1.00 -4.59
C TRP A 183 -4.69 -0.08 -3.62
N TYR A 184 -5.41 -0.31 -2.53
CA TYR A 184 -5.03 -1.35 -1.57
C TYR A 184 -5.26 -2.77 -2.10
N SER A 185 -6.27 -2.98 -2.96
CA SER A 185 -6.44 -4.27 -3.66
C SER A 185 -5.26 -4.55 -4.59
N PHE A 186 -4.81 -3.54 -5.32
CA PHE A 186 -3.58 -3.60 -6.11
C PHE A 186 -2.37 -3.90 -5.22
N LEU A 187 -2.18 -3.18 -4.11
CA LEU A 187 -1.04 -3.43 -3.22
C LEU A 187 -1.03 -4.85 -2.65
N LEU A 188 -2.19 -5.42 -2.31
CA LEU A 188 -2.30 -6.81 -1.87
C LEU A 188 -1.86 -7.77 -2.98
N LEU A 189 -2.42 -7.60 -4.19
CA LEU A 189 -2.09 -8.40 -5.36
C LEU A 189 -0.61 -8.30 -5.72
N PHE A 190 -0.09 -7.07 -5.76
CA PHE A 190 1.30 -6.75 -6.06
C PHE A 190 2.25 -7.38 -5.05
N ASN A 191 2.01 -7.19 -3.75
CA ASN A 191 2.90 -7.70 -2.71
C ASN A 191 2.85 -9.24 -2.62
N ASN A 192 1.67 -9.86 -2.70
CA ASN A 192 1.57 -11.33 -2.73
C ASN A 192 2.30 -11.91 -3.96
N THR A 193 2.12 -11.30 -5.13
CA THR A 193 2.78 -11.75 -6.37
C THR A 193 4.30 -11.58 -6.26
N LEU A 194 4.78 -10.41 -5.82
CA LEU A 194 6.20 -10.14 -5.63
C LEU A 194 6.81 -11.10 -4.59
N SER A 195 6.12 -11.34 -3.47
CA SER A 195 6.54 -12.31 -2.45
C SER A 195 6.61 -13.72 -3.00
N ALA A 196 5.63 -14.14 -3.81
CA ALA A 196 5.65 -15.46 -4.44
C ALA A 196 6.80 -15.61 -5.46
N ILE A 197 7.08 -14.59 -6.26
CA ILE A 197 8.23 -14.56 -7.17
C ILE A 197 9.54 -14.66 -6.38
N ASN A 198 9.69 -13.86 -5.32
CA ASN A 198 10.89 -13.88 -4.48
C ASN A 198 11.07 -15.23 -3.79
N CYS A 199 10.01 -15.79 -3.21
CA CYS A 199 10.05 -17.12 -2.60
C CYS A 199 10.46 -18.19 -3.62
N ARG A 200 9.96 -18.11 -4.86
CA ARG A 200 10.36 -19.04 -5.92
C ARG A 200 11.82 -18.87 -6.32
N ASN A 201 12.31 -17.64 -6.41
CA ASN A 201 13.71 -17.35 -6.72
C ASN A 201 14.66 -17.83 -5.61
N ASP A 202 14.20 -17.79 -4.35
CA ASP A 202 14.94 -18.19 -3.16
C ASP A 202 14.64 -19.65 -2.72
N ASP A 203 13.89 -20.43 -3.52
CA ASP A 203 13.42 -21.79 -3.23
C ASP A 203 12.66 -21.94 -1.87
N SER A 204 12.09 -20.86 -1.33
CA SER A 204 11.33 -20.77 -0.07
C SER A 204 9.87 -21.22 -0.21
N ASP A 205 9.24 -21.63 0.90
CA ASP A 205 7.79 -21.87 0.92
C ASP A 205 7.03 -20.55 0.77
N ILE A 206 6.13 -20.51 -0.21
CA ILE A 206 5.30 -19.34 -0.55
C ILE A 206 4.18 -19.18 0.47
N THR A 207 3.60 -20.29 0.93
CA THR A 207 2.34 -20.31 1.67
C THR A 207 2.33 -19.48 2.95
N PRO A 208 3.34 -19.55 3.84
CA PRO A 208 3.34 -18.75 5.08
C PRO A 208 3.53 -17.25 4.83
N GLN A 209 3.96 -16.86 3.63
CA GLN A 209 4.18 -15.46 3.23
C GLN A 209 2.94 -14.82 2.59
N MET A 210 1.91 -15.61 2.27
CA MET A 210 0.72 -15.11 1.58
C MET A 210 -0.25 -14.46 2.55
N VAL A 211 -0.69 -13.26 2.19
CA VAL A 211 -1.71 -12.51 2.92
C VAL A 211 -3.08 -12.86 2.33
N GLY A 212 -3.98 -13.38 3.16
CA GLY A 212 -5.33 -13.76 2.76
C GLY A 212 -5.45 -15.22 2.33
N LYS A 213 -6.63 -15.55 1.80
CA LYS A 213 -7.03 -16.88 1.32
C LYS A 213 -7.78 -16.71 -0.02
N GLY A 214 -7.98 -17.81 -0.76
CA GLY A 214 -8.74 -17.84 -2.01
C GLY A 214 -7.91 -18.21 -3.23
N GLU A 215 -8.57 -18.28 -4.38
CA GLU A 215 -8.01 -18.88 -5.61
C GLU A 215 -6.74 -18.21 -6.09
N PHE A 216 -6.63 -16.89 -5.95
CA PHE A 216 -5.42 -16.15 -6.31
C PHE A 216 -4.21 -16.61 -5.48
N VAL A 217 -4.37 -16.75 -4.16
CA VAL A 217 -3.33 -17.24 -3.25
C VAL A 217 -3.01 -18.71 -3.52
N GLU A 218 -4.02 -19.52 -3.83
CA GLU A 218 -3.85 -20.92 -4.24
C GLU A 218 -3.08 -21.05 -5.56
N ALA A 219 -3.34 -20.16 -6.53
CA ALA A 219 -2.61 -20.13 -7.79
C ALA A 219 -1.13 -19.78 -7.57
N LEU A 220 -0.84 -18.77 -6.74
CA LEU A 220 0.54 -18.39 -6.40
C LEU A 220 1.31 -19.53 -5.71
N THR A 221 0.66 -20.25 -4.80
CA THR A 221 1.30 -21.29 -3.99
C THR A 221 1.45 -22.63 -4.72
N ARG A 222 0.46 -23.03 -5.54
CA ARG A 222 0.42 -24.38 -6.15
C ARG A 222 0.97 -24.44 -7.57
N SER A 223 0.90 -23.33 -8.32
CA SER A 223 1.28 -23.31 -9.74
C SER A 223 2.78 -23.50 -9.94
N GLN A 224 3.15 -24.22 -11.01
CA GLN A 224 4.54 -24.41 -11.44
C GLN A 224 4.90 -23.56 -12.66
N ALA A 225 3.91 -22.89 -13.27
CA ALA A 225 4.17 -22.00 -14.39
C ALA A 225 4.95 -20.77 -13.91
N ALA A 226 5.86 -20.25 -14.75
CA ALA A 226 6.70 -19.11 -14.40
C ALA A 226 5.88 -17.86 -14.03
N ASP A 227 4.75 -17.68 -14.69
CA ASP A 227 3.74 -16.64 -14.48
C ASP A 227 2.59 -17.08 -13.55
N PHE A 228 2.76 -18.20 -12.85
CA PHE A 228 1.74 -18.80 -12.00
C PHE A 228 0.44 -19.18 -12.73
N GLY A 229 0.37 -19.08 -14.06
CA GLY A 229 -0.86 -19.21 -14.83
C GLY A 229 -1.78 -17.98 -14.74
N LEU A 230 -1.30 -16.86 -14.22
CA LEU A 230 -2.09 -15.65 -13.92
C LEU A 230 -1.86 -14.52 -14.94
N LYS A 231 -1.19 -14.79 -16.06
CA LYS A 231 -0.87 -13.76 -17.08
C LYS A 231 -2.09 -13.05 -17.65
N GLN A 232 -3.26 -13.68 -17.68
CA GLN A 232 -4.51 -13.06 -18.16
C GLN A 232 -5.27 -12.32 -17.06
N GLU A 233 -4.94 -12.56 -15.79
CA GLU A 233 -5.65 -12.00 -14.64
C GLU A 233 -4.93 -10.80 -14.03
N ILE A 234 -3.61 -10.68 -14.27
CA ILE A 234 -2.75 -9.66 -13.67
C ILE A 234 -1.98 -8.93 -14.77
N ASP A 235 -2.46 -7.74 -15.12
CA ASP A 235 -1.90 -6.93 -16.21
C ASP A 235 -0.43 -6.55 -15.98
N PHE A 236 -0.05 -6.34 -14.72
CA PHE A 236 1.31 -5.95 -14.35
C PHE A 236 2.26 -7.12 -14.07
N LEU A 237 1.83 -8.37 -14.23
CA LEU A 237 2.65 -9.54 -13.89
C LEU A 237 3.88 -9.69 -14.77
N GLU A 238 3.74 -9.54 -16.08
CA GLU A 238 4.86 -9.64 -17.02
C GLU A 238 5.90 -8.53 -16.78
N PRO A 239 5.51 -7.24 -16.63
CA PRO A 239 6.42 -6.20 -16.14
C PRO A 239 7.09 -6.57 -14.82
N LEU A 240 6.35 -7.09 -13.84
CA LEU A 240 6.89 -7.44 -12.52
C LEU A 240 7.95 -8.55 -12.59
N LEU A 241 7.71 -9.60 -13.39
CA LEU A 241 8.69 -10.67 -13.63
C LEU A 241 9.98 -10.10 -14.23
N GLN A 242 9.88 -9.27 -15.27
CA GLN A 242 11.04 -8.63 -15.90
C GLN A 242 11.82 -7.73 -14.94
N ILE A 243 11.12 -7.06 -14.01
CA ILE A 243 11.74 -6.24 -12.97
C ILE A 243 12.51 -7.13 -11.99
N THR A 244 11.95 -8.26 -11.59
CA THR A 244 12.60 -9.17 -10.60
C THR A 244 13.89 -9.81 -11.12
N GLU A 245 14.03 -9.96 -12.44
CA GLU A 245 15.25 -10.42 -13.12
C GLU A 245 16.38 -9.37 -13.12
N GLN A 246 16.09 -8.10 -12.81
CA GLN A 246 17.12 -7.06 -12.73
C GLN A 246 18.09 -7.33 -11.57
N THR A 247 19.38 -7.36 -11.89
CA THR A 247 20.45 -7.65 -10.92
C THR A 247 20.82 -6.44 -10.06
N ASP A 248 20.67 -5.23 -10.60
CA ASP A 248 20.89 -4.00 -9.84
C ASP A 248 19.68 -3.75 -8.92
N ILE A 249 19.93 -3.87 -7.62
CA ILE A 249 18.91 -3.74 -6.58
C ILE A 249 18.28 -2.34 -6.59
N ILE A 250 19.08 -1.29 -6.80
CA ILE A 250 18.57 0.09 -6.81
C ILE A 250 17.67 0.30 -8.02
N GLU A 251 18.09 -0.19 -9.18
CA GLU A 251 17.26 -0.12 -10.39
C GLU A 251 15.98 -0.95 -10.27
N ARG A 252 16.06 -2.12 -9.65
CA ARG A 252 14.89 -2.98 -9.39
C ARG A 252 13.87 -2.27 -8.51
N GLU A 253 14.30 -1.73 -7.36
CA GLU A 253 13.45 -0.95 -6.47
C GLU A 253 12.83 0.25 -7.19
N ARG A 254 13.62 0.94 -8.03
CA ARG A 254 13.15 2.08 -8.82
C ARG A 254 12.02 1.68 -9.76
N ARG A 255 12.15 0.55 -10.46
CA ARG A 255 11.12 0.07 -11.38
C ARG A 255 9.88 -0.46 -10.66
N LEU A 256 10.03 -1.10 -9.50
CA LEU A 256 8.88 -1.50 -8.67
C LEU A 256 8.04 -0.27 -8.28
N ASP A 257 8.68 0.83 -7.93
CA ASP A 257 7.98 2.08 -7.65
C ASP A 257 7.36 2.74 -8.86
N MET A 258 8.00 2.66 -10.03
CA MET A 258 7.39 3.17 -11.26
C MET A 258 6.15 2.36 -11.64
N LEU A 259 6.13 1.05 -11.40
CA LEU A 259 4.94 0.23 -11.61
C LEU A 259 3.79 0.67 -10.68
N LYS A 260 4.10 0.96 -9.41
CA LYS A 260 3.14 1.55 -8.44
C LYS A 260 2.66 2.94 -8.88
N TRP A 261 3.56 3.76 -9.41
CA TRP A 261 3.24 5.08 -9.94
C TRP A 261 2.26 4.99 -11.11
N ASP A 262 2.55 4.13 -12.07
CA ASP A 262 1.74 3.95 -13.28
C ASP A 262 0.35 3.41 -12.91
N MET A 263 0.25 2.50 -11.94
CA MET A 263 -1.03 2.03 -11.41
C MET A 263 -1.85 3.15 -10.73
N ALA A 264 -1.21 4.07 -10.00
CA ALA A 264 -1.91 5.21 -9.41
C ALA A 264 -2.50 6.15 -10.49
N ASP A 265 -1.80 6.30 -11.62
CA ASP A 265 -2.30 7.04 -12.78
C ASP A 265 -3.45 6.28 -13.48
N GLU A 266 -3.34 4.96 -13.63
CA GLU A 266 -4.37 4.12 -14.24
C GLU A 266 -5.71 4.19 -13.46
N ILE A 267 -5.68 3.98 -12.14
CA ILE A 267 -6.85 4.07 -11.25
C ILE A 267 -7.52 5.45 -11.34
N THR A 268 -6.73 6.50 -11.63
CA THR A 268 -7.20 7.89 -11.71
C THR A 268 -7.28 8.46 -13.12
N THR A 269 -7.32 7.60 -14.14
CA THR A 269 -7.37 8.01 -15.56
C THR A 269 -8.53 8.97 -15.84
N PHE A 270 -9.68 8.72 -15.22
CA PHE A 270 -10.90 9.53 -15.39
C PHE A 270 -11.17 10.51 -14.25
N ASP A 271 -10.23 10.68 -13.31
CA ASP A 271 -10.33 11.68 -12.25
C ASP A 271 -9.52 12.92 -12.63
N TYR A 272 -10.18 14.08 -12.59
CA TYR A 272 -9.56 15.35 -12.96
C TYR A 272 -9.30 16.23 -11.74
N PHE A 273 -10.36 16.66 -11.06
CA PHE A 273 -10.25 17.61 -9.95
C PHE A 273 -10.83 17.09 -8.64
N ASN A 274 -11.01 15.79 -8.44
CA ASN A 274 -11.65 15.25 -7.24
C ASN A 274 -10.63 14.70 -6.21
N ILE A 275 -11.14 14.20 -5.07
CA ILE A 275 -10.32 13.62 -4.01
C ILE A 275 -9.47 12.43 -4.46
N ASN A 276 -9.93 11.60 -5.41
CA ASN A 276 -9.15 10.46 -5.90
C ASN A 276 -7.86 10.95 -6.58
N LYS A 277 -7.95 12.06 -7.35
CA LYS A 277 -6.77 12.64 -7.98
C LYS A 277 -5.76 13.16 -6.95
N VAL A 278 -6.24 13.75 -5.86
CA VAL A 278 -5.41 14.18 -4.73
C VAL A 278 -4.74 12.97 -4.05
N LEU A 279 -5.46 11.87 -3.85
CA LEU A 279 -4.90 10.64 -3.26
C LEU A 279 -3.82 10.01 -4.14
N ALA A 280 -4.05 9.89 -5.46
CA ALA A 280 -3.02 9.41 -6.39
C ALA A 280 -1.79 10.32 -6.42
N PHE A 281 -2.00 11.64 -6.36
CA PHE A 281 -0.92 12.58 -6.23
C PHE A 281 -0.10 12.34 -4.95
N LEU A 282 -0.76 12.10 -3.81
CA LEU A 282 -0.10 11.80 -2.54
C LEU A 282 0.69 10.48 -2.55
N VAL A 283 0.20 9.45 -3.25
CA VAL A 283 0.95 8.21 -3.49
C VAL A 283 2.27 8.50 -4.22
N LYS A 284 2.19 9.27 -5.32
CA LYS A 284 3.37 9.64 -6.12
C LYS A 284 4.34 10.51 -5.33
N ALA A 285 3.82 11.45 -4.55
CA ALA A 285 4.59 12.23 -3.58
C ALA A 285 5.30 11.35 -2.54
N GLY A 286 4.63 10.31 -2.03
CA GLY A 286 5.23 9.29 -1.15
C GLY A 286 6.43 8.59 -1.77
N ILE A 287 6.32 8.18 -3.04
CA ILE A 287 7.42 7.58 -3.80
C ILE A 287 8.60 8.55 -3.91
N VAL A 288 8.36 9.82 -4.31
CA VAL A 288 9.42 10.85 -4.38
C VAL A 288 10.09 11.06 -3.03
N TYR A 289 9.30 11.14 -1.95
CA TYR A 289 9.82 11.31 -0.59
C TYR A 289 10.75 10.16 -0.20
N ARG A 290 10.35 8.91 -0.46
CA ARG A 290 11.18 7.73 -0.18
C ARG A 290 12.52 7.81 -0.92
N TRP A 291 12.49 8.12 -2.22
CA TRP A 291 13.72 8.26 -3.00
C TRP A 291 14.58 9.44 -2.59
N SER A 292 13.99 10.56 -2.18
CA SER A 292 14.75 11.73 -1.71
C SER A 292 15.60 11.41 -0.46
N LYS A 293 15.16 10.46 0.37
CA LYS A 293 15.92 9.95 1.52
C LYS A 293 16.97 8.90 1.14
N LEU A 294 16.71 8.08 0.12
CA LEU A 294 17.59 6.97 -0.28
C LEU A 294 18.71 7.42 -1.23
N ASP A 295 18.37 8.20 -2.25
CA ASP A 295 19.30 8.71 -3.26
C ASP A 295 18.83 10.09 -3.77
N SER A 296 19.61 11.13 -3.48
CA SER A 296 19.25 12.51 -3.80
C SER A 296 19.13 12.79 -5.30
N LYS A 297 19.85 12.06 -6.16
CA LYS A 297 19.78 12.24 -7.62
C LYS A 297 18.50 11.62 -8.16
N ILE A 298 18.20 10.37 -7.79
CA ILE A 298 16.97 9.69 -8.21
C ILE A 298 15.76 10.42 -7.66
N GLY A 299 15.81 10.85 -6.39
CA GLY A 299 14.77 11.68 -5.78
C GLY A 299 14.52 12.97 -6.56
N ALA A 300 15.58 13.68 -6.99
CA ALA A 300 15.44 14.89 -7.80
C ALA A 300 14.86 14.62 -9.20
N GLU A 301 15.20 13.49 -9.84
CA GLU A 301 14.61 13.06 -11.11
C GLU A 301 13.12 12.76 -10.97
N MET A 302 12.73 11.98 -9.96
CA MET A 302 11.32 11.65 -9.69
C MET A 302 10.52 12.89 -9.30
N PHE A 303 11.11 13.82 -8.55
CA PHE A 303 10.48 15.09 -8.23
C PHE A 303 10.20 15.92 -9.49
N LYS A 304 11.17 16.01 -10.42
CA LYS A 304 10.95 16.66 -11.72
C LYS A 304 9.83 15.99 -12.51
N LYS A 305 9.74 14.65 -12.49
CA LYS A 305 8.64 13.91 -13.10
C LYS A 305 7.31 14.27 -12.44
N LEU A 306 7.23 14.28 -11.11
CA LEU A 306 6.03 14.66 -10.36
C LEU A 306 5.53 16.04 -10.80
N VAL A 307 6.40 17.05 -10.80
CA VAL A 307 6.06 18.41 -11.20
C VAL A 307 5.60 18.47 -12.66
N ALA A 308 6.26 17.73 -13.55
CA ALA A 308 5.88 17.68 -14.97
C ALA A 308 4.49 17.04 -15.18
N ASP A 309 4.17 15.95 -14.48
CA ASP A 309 2.88 15.27 -14.58
C ASP A 309 1.75 16.13 -14.04
N ILE A 310 2.00 16.87 -12.95
CA ILE A 310 1.04 17.86 -12.46
C ILE A 310 0.80 18.91 -13.56
N ARG A 311 1.85 19.54 -14.11
CA ARG A 311 1.70 20.58 -15.16
C ARG A 311 0.95 20.11 -16.40
N LYS A 312 1.15 18.86 -16.86
CA LYS A 312 0.39 18.29 -17.98
C LYS A 312 -1.11 18.23 -17.73
N THR A 313 -1.54 18.14 -16.48
CA THR A 313 -2.96 18.14 -16.11
C THR A 313 -3.65 19.48 -16.41
N TYR A 314 -2.87 20.54 -16.72
CA TYR A 314 -3.35 21.92 -16.96
C TYR A 314 -3.34 22.31 -18.42
N GLU A 315 -2.51 21.66 -19.23
CA GLU A 315 -2.50 21.88 -20.66
C GLU A 315 -3.79 21.27 -21.21
N LEU A 316 -4.82 22.10 -21.32
CA LEU A 316 -6.04 21.80 -22.08
C LEU A 316 -5.64 21.10 -23.39
N PRO A 317 -6.27 19.98 -23.75
CA PRO A 317 -6.03 19.36 -25.05
C PRO A 317 -6.23 20.45 -26.12
N LYS A 318 -5.23 20.64 -26.99
CA LYS A 318 -5.26 21.62 -28.08
C LYS A 318 -6.47 21.49 -29.03
N GLU A 319 -7.24 20.41 -28.87
CA GLU A 319 -8.52 20.15 -29.52
C GLU A 319 -9.65 21.11 -29.09
N PHE A 320 -9.49 21.85 -27.98
CA PHE A 320 -10.46 22.82 -27.48
C PHE A 320 -10.09 24.30 -27.76
N GLU A 321 -8.99 24.56 -28.46
CA GLU A 321 -8.57 25.92 -28.87
C GLU A 321 -9.17 26.35 -30.23
N GLN A 322 -10.41 25.94 -30.55
CA GLN A 322 -11.10 26.34 -31.79
C GLN A 322 -11.89 27.64 -31.65
#